data_AF-A0A9E6ACI2-F1
#
_entry.id   AF-A0A9E6ACI2-F1
#
_cell.length_a   1.000
_cell.length_b   1.000
_cell.length_c   1.000
_cell.angle_alpha   90.00
_cell.angle_beta   90.00
_cell.angle_gamma   90.00
#
_symmetry.space_group_name_H-M   'P 1'
#
loop_
_entity.id
_entity.type
_entity.pdbx_description
1 polymer ?
#
loop_
_entity_poly.entity_id
_entity_poly.type
_entity_poly.pdbx_seq_one_letter_code
_entity_poly.pdbx_strand_id
1 'polypeptide(L)'
;MHVVFRESHGLEETETPTDLGQSPADLVVLSFSDSDLGVFSAAWHGGKDKLPTLRLANIAALKHPLSVDTYIEQTLCGAKGILIRLIGGLPYWSYGVQQIKAFAEQNGIALAVLPADGRVDPTLDEVSTLPVSTLRRLSHLCDTGGEVAARAALAQLALAAGLYAGPVRGAKSLPTVGAWTPEHGVSCPLIRPVSDRPLVLVTFYRAFVAAADLDPIKSMFHALRAAGFDTLGLFAPSLKAPGAAEWIARQVAFHKPAAILNATSFSGKGEAGTSPLDAGNVPVFQIALATSTRTAWQDAERGLSAADLAMHVVLPELDGRLFAGVASFKEPQERDPLLEFSRYAHAPVQTRIDAITQKISAWIHLARRPPAERRPALVLSTYPGKAWNMAHAVGLDALASAEAILEDLSDAGHDIRSGGPLQPALDARTSSWPVSEYLEALGSLPKSLRDDLFDVWGAPEDDPAVENG
;
A
#
# COMPACT_ATOMS: atom_id res chain seq x y z
N MET A 1 -13.81 -40.81 6.34
CA MET A 1 -13.53 -41.24 4.96
C MET A 1 -12.51 -40.23 4.41
N HIS A 2 -11.27 -40.64 4.18
CA HIS A 2 -10.22 -39.73 3.67
C HIS A 2 -10.40 -39.53 2.17
N VAL A 3 -10.75 -38.31 1.75
CA VAL A 3 -10.83 -37.95 0.32
C VAL A 3 -9.51 -37.30 -0.07
N VAL A 4 -8.86 -37.87 -1.08
CA VAL A 4 -7.63 -37.34 -1.69
C VAL A 4 -8.02 -36.38 -2.80
N PHE A 5 -7.64 -35.11 -2.68
CA PHE A 5 -7.87 -34.10 -3.70
C PHE A 5 -6.84 -34.26 -4.83
N ARG A 6 -7.33 -34.43 -6.06
CA ARG A 6 -6.51 -34.45 -7.28
C ARG A 6 -6.70 -33.14 -8.02
N GLU A 7 -5.59 -32.47 -8.32
CA GLU A 7 -5.54 -31.34 -9.24
C GLU A 7 -5.72 -31.83 -10.68
N SER A 8 -6.63 -31.20 -11.43
CA SER A 8 -6.74 -31.37 -12.87
C SER A 8 -7.03 -30.02 -13.52
N HIS A 9 -6.07 -29.52 -14.30
CA HIS A 9 -6.19 -28.29 -15.08
C HIS A 9 -6.92 -28.60 -16.39
N GLY A 10 -8.09 -28.00 -16.61
CA GLY A 10 -8.91 -28.13 -17.80
C GLY A 10 -9.71 -26.86 -18.08
N LEU A 11 -9.89 -26.52 -19.36
CA LEU A 11 -10.38 -25.23 -19.89
C LEU A 11 -11.90 -24.96 -19.72
N GLU A 12 -12.57 -25.71 -18.84
CA GLU A 12 -13.88 -25.39 -18.27
C GLU A 12 -13.74 -25.56 -16.77
N GLU A 13 -13.18 -24.54 -16.09
CA GLU A 13 -12.88 -24.64 -14.66
C GLU A 13 -14.18 -24.75 -13.84
N THR A 14 -14.53 -25.98 -13.48
CA THR A 14 -15.31 -26.24 -12.29
C THR A 14 -14.40 -25.87 -11.12
N GLU A 15 -14.73 -24.79 -10.42
CA GLU A 15 -13.92 -24.30 -9.29
C GLU A 15 -13.66 -25.44 -8.29
N THR A 16 -12.42 -25.60 -7.85
CA THR A 16 -12.06 -26.74 -7.01
C THR A 16 -12.75 -26.62 -5.63
N PRO A 17 -13.44 -27.66 -5.13
CA PRO A 17 -14.05 -27.62 -3.82
C PRO A 17 -12.98 -27.39 -2.75
N THR A 18 -13.19 -26.38 -1.94
CA THR A 18 -12.34 -26.00 -0.80
C THR A 18 -13.11 -26.24 0.50
N ASP A 19 -12.45 -26.84 1.50
CA ASP A 19 -12.92 -26.87 2.88
C ASP A 19 -12.12 -25.83 3.68
N LEU A 20 -12.81 -24.89 4.32
CA LEU A 20 -12.17 -23.84 5.12
C LEU A 20 -11.67 -24.37 6.47
N GLY A 21 -12.19 -25.52 6.93
CA GLY A 21 -11.86 -26.10 8.23
C GLY A 21 -12.06 -25.10 9.37
N GLN A 22 -13.19 -24.39 9.37
CA GLN A 22 -13.56 -23.46 10.43
C GLN A 22 -14.52 -24.14 11.41
N SER A 23 -14.22 -24.03 12.71
CA SER A 23 -15.12 -24.44 13.78
C SER A 23 -16.31 -23.48 13.91
N PRO A 24 -17.44 -23.92 14.48
CA PRO A 24 -18.62 -23.08 14.66
C PRO A 24 -18.37 -21.82 15.48
N ALA A 25 -19.09 -20.75 15.16
CA ALA A 25 -19.11 -19.50 15.93
C ALA A 25 -20.51 -18.87 15.95
N ASP A 26 -20.74 -17.99 16.92
CA ASP A 26 -22.00 -17.28 17.12
C ASP A 26 -22.37 -16.38 15.93
N LEU A 27 -21.37 -15.68 15.39
CA LEU A 27 -21.50 -14.78 14.24
C LEU A 27 -20.62 -15.23 13.09
N VAL A 28 -21.12 -15.04 11.86
CA VAL A 28 -20.35 -15.27 10.64
C VAL A 28 -20.51 -14.09 9.69
N VAL A 29 -19.39 -13.62 9.12
CA VAL A 29 -19.39 -12.59 8.07
C VAL A 29 -18.73 -13.15 6.81
N LEU A 30 -19.44 -13.05 5.69
CA LEU A 30 -18.99 -13.47 4.37
C LEU A 30 -18.92 -12.27 3.43
N SER A 31 -17.81 -12.12 2.69
CA SER A 31 -17.67 -11.10 1.63
C SER A 31 -16.72 -11.56 0.54
N PHE A 32 -16.86 -11.04 -0.68
CA PHE A 32 -15.80 -11.16 -1.71
C PHE A 32 -14.63 -10.21 -1.46
N SER A 33 -14.83 -9.18 -0.64
CA SER A 33 -13.86 -8.12 -0.40
C SER A 33 -12.99 -8.41 0.83
N ASP A 34 -11.69 -8.60 0.63
CA ASP A 34 -10.73 -8.70 1.74
C ASP A 34 -10.66 -7.40 2.56
N SER A 35 -11.06 -6.26 1.99
CA SER A 35 -11.15 -5.00 2.72
C SER A 35 -12.30 -5.01 3.72
N ASP A 36 -13.45 -5.59 3.37
CA ASP A 36 -14.57 -5.80 4.31
C ASP A 36 -14.14 -6.75 5.43
N LEU A 37 -13.61 -7.92 5.08
CA LEU A 37 -13.20 -8.93 6.05
C LEU A 37 -12.08 -8.41 6.95
N GLY A 38 -11.13 -7.65 6.38
CA GLY A 38 -10.05 -7.00 7.13
C GLY A 38 -10.55 -6.01 8.17
N VAL A 39 -11.54 -5.17 7.84
CA VAL A 39 -12.08 -4.23 8.82
C VAL A 39 -12.92 -4.93 9.90
N PHE A 40 -13.64 -6.01 9.56
CA PHE A 40 -14.35 -6.81 10.56
C PHE A 40 -13.39 -7.55 11.49
N SER A 41 -12.27 -8.05 10.98
CA SER A 41 -11.20 -8.65 11.80
C SER A 41 -10.66 -7.64 12.82
N ALA A 42 -10.26 -6.45 12.37
CA ALA A 42 -9.78 -5.38 13.25
C ALA A 42 -10.86 -4.95 14.27
N ALA A 43 -12.10 -4.80 13.82
CA ALA A 43 -13.23 -4.40 14.65
C ALA A 43 -13.52 -5.39 15.78
N TRP A 44 -13.49 -6.69 15.46
CA TRP A 44 -13.70 -7.77 16.41
C TRP A 44 -12.57 -7.80 17.45
N HIS A 45 -11.30 -7.73 17.04
CA HIS A 45 -10.18 -7.71 17.98
C HIS A 45 -10.25 -6.58 18.99
N GLY A 46 -10.50 -5.34 18.53
CA GLY A 46 -10.64 -4.21 19.45
C GLY A 46 -11.94 -4.21 20.28
N GLY A 47 -12.83 -5.19 20.05
CA GLY A 47 -14.08 -5.40 20.78
C GLY A 47 -14.23 -6.79 21.40
N LYS A 48 -13.15 -7.60 21.41
CA LYS A 48 -13.18 -9.05 21.65
C LYS A 48 -13.92 -9.43 22.95
N ASP A 49 -13.68 -8.69 24.04
CA ASP A 49 -14.28 -9.00 25.35
C ASP A 49 -15.78 -8.66 25.43
N LYS A 50 -16.33 -8.04 24.39
CA LYS A 50 -17.71 -7.50 24.35
C LYS A 50 -18.49 -7.94 23.13
N LEU A 51 -17.93 -8.83 22.32
CA LEU A 51 -18.56 -9.37 21.12
C LEU A 51 -18.62 -10.89 21.19
N PRO A 52 -19.64 -11.51 20.58
CA PRO A 52 -19.70 -12.97 20.41
C PRO A 52 -18.54 -13.50 19.56
N THR A 53 -18.38 -14.82 19.54
CA THR A 53 -17.41 -15.48 18.65
C THR A 53 -17.72 -15.18 17.18
N LEU A 54 -16.68 -15.08 16.34
CA LEU A 54 -16.82 -14.66 14.95
C LEU A 54 -16.03 -15.56 14.01
N ARG A 55 -16.62 -15.91 12.86
CA ARG A 55 -15.89 -16.41 11.69
C ARG A 55 -15.98 -15.45 10.53
N LEU A 56 -14.88 -15.34 9.80
CA LEU A 56 -14.76 -14.56 8.59
C LEU A 56 -14.40 -15.50 7.45
N ALA A 57 -15.06 -15.38 6.31
CA ALA A 57 -14.67 -16.13 5.13
C ALA A 57 -14.85 -15.33 3.85
N ASN A 58 -13.89 -15.49 2.94
CA ASN A 58 -14.00 -14.93 1.61
C ASN A 58 -14.87 -15.85 0.75
N ILE A 59 -15.92 -15.28 0.15
CA ILE A 59 -16.88 -16.03 -0.69
C ILE A 59 -16.19 -16.69 -1.89
N ALA A 60 -15.05 -16.16 -2.34
CA ALA A 60 -14.26 -16.77 -3.42
C ALA A 60 -13.86 -18.23 -3.13
N ALA A 61 -13.68 -18.60 -1.86
CA ALA A 61 -13.37 -19.98 -1.45
C ALA A 61 -14.62 -20.86 -1.24
N LEU A 62 -15.82 -20.28 -1.34
CA LEU A 62 -17.11 -20.95 -1.12
C LEU A 62 -17.98 -20.96 -2.38
N LYS A 63 -17.41 -20.83 -3.58
CA LYS A 63 -18.21 -20.79 -4.80
C LYS A 63 -18.66 -22.17 -5.29
N HIS A 64 -17.86 -23.22 -5.04
CA HIS A 64 -18.26 -24.59 -5.39
C HIS A 64 -19.39 -25.08 -4.45
N PRO A 65 -20.48 -25.70 -4.95
CA PRO A 65 -21.60 -26.16 -4.13
C PRO A 65 -21.21 -27.01 -2.91
N LEU A 66 -20.34 -27.99 -3.11
CA LEU A 66 -19.83 -28.83 -2.01
C LEU A 66 -19.15 -28.02 -0.89
N SER A 67 -18.45 -26.93 -1.23
CA SER A 67 -17.83 -26.05 -0.24
C SER A 67 -18.87 -25.32 0.60
N VAL A 68 -19.95 -24.87 -0.03
CA VAL A 68 -21.09 -24.24 0.66
C VAL A 68 -21.73 -25.24 1.62
N ASP A 69 -22.06 -26.44 1.14
CA ASP A 69 -22.74 -27.46 1.95
C ASP A 69 -21.88 -27.88 3.14
N THR A 70 -20.59 -28.13 2.91
CA THR A 70 -19.63 -28.46 3.97
C THR A 70 -19.53 -27.34 4.99
N TYR A 71 -19.48 -26.08 4.54
CA TYR A 71 -19.40 -24.92 5.43
C TYR A 71 -20.68 -24.72 6.25
N ILE A 72 -21.86 -25.01 5.67
CA ILE A 72 -23.12 -25.01 6.40
C ILE A 72 -23.10 -26.06 7.51
N GLU A 73 -22.74 -27.29 7.17
CA GLU A 73 -22.75 -28.42 8.10
C GLU A 73 -21.72 -28.27 9.24
N GLN A 74 -20.50 -27.82 8.92
CA GLN A 74 -19.39 -27.78 9.87
C GLN A 74 -19.27 -26.48 10.64
N THR A 75 -19.61 -25.34 10.01
CA THR A 75 -19.35 -24.01 10.60
C THR A 75 -20.64 -23.26 10.91
N LEU A 76 -21.56 -23.14 9.94
CA LEU A 76 -22.80 -22.36 10.14
C LEU A 76 -23.80 -23.05 11.08
N CYS A 77 -23.65 -24.35 11.35
CA CYS A 77 -24.48 -25.10 12.29
C CYS A 77 -24.53 -24.49 13.71
N GLY A 78 -23.48 -23.77 14.13
CA GLY A 78 -23.46 -23.03 15.40
C GLY A 78 -23.87 -21.56 15.32
N ALA A 79 -24.07 -21.02 14.11
CA ALA A 79 -24.31 -19.60 13.90
C ALA A 79 -25.69 -19.15 14.43
N LYS A 80 -25.72 -17.95 15.00
CA LYS A 80 -26.93 -17.23 15.41
C LYS A 80 -27.17 -15.99 14.57
N GLY A 81 -26.10 -15.39 14.05
CA GLY A 81 -26.16 -14.27 13.12
C GLY A 81 -25.22 -14.47 11.94
N ILE A 82 -25.72 -14.26 10.72
CA ILE A 82 -24.94 -14.35 9.48
C ILE A 82 -25.10 -13.04 8.71
N LEU A 83 -23.98 -12.43 8.34
CA LEU A 83 -23.93 -11.26 7.48
C LEU A 83 -23.19 -11.61 6.18
N ILE A 84 -23.87 -11.48 5.05
CA ILE A 84 -23.30 -11.68 3.72
C ILE A 84 -23.23 -10.32 3.03
N ARG A 85 -22.03 -9.89 2.63
CA ARG A 85 -21.82 -8.75 1.75
C ARG A 85 -21.57 -9.23 0.33
N LEU A 86 -22.49 -8.94 -0.58
CA LEU A 86 -22.46 -9.45 -1.94
C LEU A 86 -22.31 -8.29 -2.95
N ILE A 87 -21.17 -8.25 -3.63
CA ILE A 87 -20.96 -7.33 -4.76
C ILE A 87 -21.55 -7.96 -6.03
N GLY A 88 -22.28 -7.17 -6.83
CA GLY A 88 -22.90 -7.63 -8.07
C GLY A 88 -24.25 -8.34 -7.93
N GLY A 89 -24.75 -8.52 -6.71
CA GLY A 89 -26.08 -9.07 -6.43
C GLY A 89 -26.16 -10.61 -6.51
N LEU A 90 -27.38 -11.13 -6.36
CA LEU A 90 -27.67 -12.57 -6.24
C LEU A 90 -27.01 -13.49 -7.30
N PRO A 91 -26.92 -13.12 -8.60
CA PRO A 91 -26.36 -14.00 -9.63
C PRO A 91 -24.90 -14.42 -9.40
N TYR A 92 -24.12 -13.63 -8.64
CA TYR A 92 -22.70 -13.92 -8.41
C TYR A 92 -22.46 -15.07 -7.43
N TRP A 93 -23.44 -15.42 -6.59
CA TRP A 93 -23.33 -16.50 -5.62
C TRP A 93 -24.69 -17.09 -5.23
N SER A 94 -25.51 -17.40 -6.24
CA SER A 94 -26.92 -17.78 -6.07
C SER A 94 -27.12 -19.04 -5.23
N TYR A 95 -26.33 -20.09 -5.48
CA TYR A 95 -26.41 -21.34 -4.74
C TYR A 95 -26.15 -21.14 -3.24
N GLY A 96 -25.06 -20.45 -2.90
CA GLY A 96 -24.70 -20.15 -1.52
C GLY A 96 -25.77 -19.37 -0.78
N VAL A 97 -26.31 -18.31 -1.41
CA VAL A 97 -27.39 -17.52 -0.82
C VAL A 97 -28.66 -18.35 -0.60
N GLN A 98 -29.05 -19.19 -1.57
CA GLN A 98 -30.24 -20.03 -1.45
C GLN A 98 -30.14 -21.07 -0.33
N GLN A 99 -29.00 -21.77 -0.23
CA GLN A 99 -28.80 -22.76 0.82
C GLN A 99 -28.73 -22.10 2.21
N ILE A 100 -28.01 -20.99 2.34
CA ILE A 100 -27.92 -20.27 3.62
C ILE A 100 -29.27 -19.67 4.02
N LYS A 101 -30.07 -19.16 3.07
CA LYS A 101 -31.44 -18.70 3.35
C LYS A 101 -32.30 -19.82 3.91
N ALA A 102 -32.35 -20.97 3.22
CA ALA A 102 -33.15 -22.11 3.66
C ALA A 102 -32.71 -22.61 5.04
N PHE A 103 -31.39 -22.70 5.25
CA PHE A 103 -30.79 -23.06 6.55
C PHE A 103 -31.15 -22.05 7.65
N ALA A 104 -31.09 -20.76 7.36
CA ALA A 104 -31.41 -19.69 8.32
C ALA A 104 -32.90 -19.69 8.71
N GLU A 105 -33.81 -19.89 7.76
CA GLU A 105 -35.25 -19.99 8.02
C GLU A 105 -35.60 -21.21 8.89
N GLN A 106 -34.99 -22.37 8.62
CA GLN A 106 -35.22 -23.59 9.39
C GLN A 106 -34.71 -23.49 10.84
N ASN A 107 -33.62 -22.77 11.06
CA ASN A 107 -32.95 -22.70 12.36
C ASN A 107 -33.17 -21.39 13.12
N GLY A 108 -33.97 -20.45 12.57
CA GLY A 108 -34.25 -19.16 13.19
C GLY A 108 -33.02 -18.26 13.31
N ILE A 109 -32.11 -18.30 12.32
CA ILE A 109 -30.87 -17.52 12.31
C ILE A 109 -31.14 -16.11 11.79
N ALA A 110 -30.53 -15.11 12.43
CA ALA A 110 -30.53 -13.73 11.94
C ALA A 110 -29.63 -13.59 10.71
N LEU A 111 -30.22 -13.56 9.52
CA LEU A 111 -29.54 -13.45 8.24
C LEU A 111 -29.73 -12.05 7.64
N ALA A 112 -28.61 -11.38 7.36
CA ALA A 112 -28.56 -10.16 6.56
C ALA A 112 -27.73 -10.40 5.29
N VAL A 113 -28.35 -10.25 4.13
CA VAL A 113 -27.68 -10.26 2.84
C VAL A 113 -27.71 -8.83 2.31
N LEU A 114 -26.55 -8.19 2.22
CA LEU A 114 -26.41 -6.78 1.92
C LEU A 114 -25.63 -6.58 0.62
N PRO A 115 -26.05 -5.61 -0.21
CA PRO A 115 -25.24 -5.17 -1.35
C PRO A 115 -23.93 -4.54 -0.86
N ALA A 116 -22.86 -4.72 -1.65
CA ALA A 116 -21.54 -4.16 -1.38
C ALA A 116 -21.15 -2.99 -2.31
N ASP A 117 -22.07 -2.55 -3.16
CA ASP A 117 -21.88 -1.42 -4.10
C ASP A 117 -22.55 -0.10 -3.64
N GLY A 118 -23.12 -0.11 -2.42
CA GLY A 118 -23.81 1.04 -1.81
C GLY A 118 -25.20 1.33 -2.38
N ARG A 119 -25.72 0.51 -3.28
CA ARG A 119 -27.07 0.66 -3.83
C ARG A 119 -28.05 -0.21 -3.08
N VAL A 120 -29.28 0.25 -2.94
CA VAL A 120 -30.34 -0.58 -2.35
C VAL A 120 -30.72 -1.69 -3.33
N ASP A 121 -30.78 -2.92 -2.83
CA ASP A 121 -31.19 -4.09 -3.60
C ASP A 121 -32.35 -4.84 -2.88
N PRO A 122 -33.60 -4.64 -3.32
CA PRO A 122 -34.76 -5.33 -2.75
C PRO A 122 -34.71 -6.85 -2.86
N THR A 123 -34.01 -7.39 -3.87
CA THR A 123 -33.90 -8.84 -4.04
C THR A 123 -33.03 -9.46 -2.93
N LEU A 124 -32.01 -8.72 -2.47
CA LEU A 124 -31.19 -9.12 -1.31
C LEU A 124 -31.94 -8.94 0.02
N ASP A 125 -32.86 -7.97 0.09
CA ASP A 125 -33.76 -7.82 1.25
C ASP A 125 -34.70 -9.04 1.37
N GLU A 126 -35.24 -9.55 0.26
CA GLU A 126 -36.17 -10.70 0.26
C GLU A 126 -35.52 -12.03 0.69
N VAL A 127 -34.21 -12.19 0.48
CA VAL A 127 -33.47 -13.38 0.92
C VAL A 127 -32.97 -13.28 2.36
N SER A 128 -33.08 -12.10 2.98
CA SER A 128 -32.69 -11.87 4.37
C SER A 128 -33.82 -12.24 5.33
N THR A 129 -33.49 -12.69 6.55
CA THR A 129 -34.49 -12.95 7.61
C THR A 129 -34.70 -11.76 8.53
N LEU A 130 -33.78 -10.78 8.49
CA LEU A 130 -33.87 -9.57 9.31
C LEU A 130 -34.80 -8.50 8.71
N PRO A 131 -35.47 -7.68 9.54
CA PRO A 131 -36.30 -6.58 9.05
C PRO A 131 -35.50 -5.55 8.24
N VAL A 132 -36.12 -4.98 7.21
CA VAL A 132 -35.50 -3.98 6.30
C VAL A 132 -34.85 -2.82 7.07
N SER A 133 -35.45 -2.35 8.17
CA SER A 133 -34.87 -1.29 9.00
C SER A 133 -33.50 -1.67 9.59
N THR A 134 -33.34 -2.93 10.02
CA THR A 134 -32.07 -3.48 10.49
C THR A 134 -31.08 -3.66 9.35
N LEU A 135 -31.54 -4.12 8.18
CA LEU A 135 -30.70 -4.25 6.98
C LEU A 135 -30.14 -2.87 6.58
N ARG A 136 -30.96 -1.83 6.51
CA ARG A 136 -30.51 -0.46 6.20
C ARG A 136 -29.52 0.06 7.23
N ARG A 137 -29.70 -0.25 8.51
CA ARG A 137 -28.76 0.12 9.56
C ARG A 137 -27.41 -0.58 9.39
N LEU A 138 -27.42 -1.88 9.11
CA LEU A 138 -26.21 -2.66 8.84
C LEU A 138 -25.51 -2.18 7.57
N SER A 139 -26.24 -1.97 6.47
CA SER A 139 -25.68 -1.43 5.21
C SER A 139 -24.98 -0.10 5.47
N HIS A 140 -25.65 0.84 6.14
CA HIS A 140 -25.05 2.14 6.45
C HIS A 140 -23.74 2.03 7.25
N LEU A 141 -23.69 1.13 8.24
CA LEU A 141 -22.48 0.90 9.04
C LEU A 141 -21.36 0.25 8.23
N CYS A 142 -21.70 -0.71 7.36
CA CYS A 142 -20.73 -1.36 6.49
C CYS A 142 -20.19 -0.40 5.41
N ASP A 143 -21.06 0.41 4.79
CA ASP A 143 -20.71 1.38 3.75
C ASP A 143 -19.89 2.56 4.29
N THR A 144 -20.10 2.92 5.57
CA THR A 144 -19.28 3.93 6.24
C THR A 144 -17.81 3.49 6.28
N GLY A 145 -17.58 2.20 6.55
CA GLY A 145 -16.26 1.61 6.75
C GLY A 145 -15.58 2.05 8.04
N GLY A 146 -14.41 1.48 8.30
CA GLY A 146 -13.61 1.74 9.49
C GLY A 146 -14.01 0.90 10.70
N GLU A 147 -13.04 0.74 11.61
CA GLU A 147 -13.11 -0.21 12.73
C GLU A 147 -14.32 0.02 13.64
N VAL A 148 -14.65 1.28 13.96
CA VAL A 148 -15.77 1.61 14.87
C VAL A 148 -17.13 1.31 14.24
N ALA A 149 -17.30 1.59 12.95
CA ALA A 149 -18.55 1.31 12.24
C ALA A 149 -18.74 -0.20 12.04
N ALA A 150 -17.68 -0.93 11.66
CA ALA A 150 -17.68 -2.38 11.57
C ALA A 150 -17.97 -3.04 12.94
N ARG A 151 -17.40 -2.51 14.04
CA ARG A 151 -17.73 -2.98 15.41
C ARG A 151 -19.20 -2.76 15.74
N ALA A 152 -19.74 -1.60 15.36
CA ALA A 152 -21.17 -1.32 15.52
C ALA A 152 -22.05 -2.23 14.66
N ALA A 153 -21.59 -2.63 13.47
CA ALA A 153 -22.30 -3.60 12.63
C ALA A 153 -22.32 -4.99 13.26
N LEU A 154 -21.17 -5.47 13.79
CA LEU A 154 -21.11 -6.73 14.54
C LEU A 154 -22.01 -6.70 15.78
N ALA A 155 -22.00 -5.60 16.54
CA ALA A 155 -22.88 -5.44 17.69
C ALA A 155 -24.37 -5.41 17.30
N GLN A 156 -24.71 -4.74 16.20
CA GLN A 156 -26.08 -4.71 15.69
C GLN A 156 -26.54 -6.10 15.24
N LEU A 157 -25.68 -6.86 14.56
CA LEU A 157 -25.95 -8.24 14.15
C LEU A 157 -26.11 -9.16 15.37
N ALA A 158 -25.24 -9.04 16.37
CA ALA A 158 -25.33 -9.79 17.62
C ALA A 158 -26.69 -9.57 18.31
N LEU A 159 -27.08 -8.30 18.48
CA LEU A 159 -28.35 -7.95 19.11
C LEU A 159 -29.55 -8.48 18.32
N ALA A 160 -29.49 -8.43 16.98
CA ALA A 160 -30.52 -8.98 16.12
C ALA A 160 -30.59 -10.52 16.19
N ALA A 161 -29.47 -11.18 16.48
CA ALA A 161 -29.35 -12.61 16.74
C ALA A 161 -29.74 -13.02 18.17
N GLY A 162 -30.19 -12.08 19.01
CA GLY A 162 -30.53 -12.34 20.41
C GLY A 162 -29.31 -12.51 21.35
N LEU A 163 -28.12 -12.12 20.89
CA LEU A 163 -26.88 -12.19 21.66
C LEU A 163 -26.56 -10.84 22.32
N TYR A 164 -25.82 -10.91 23.41
CA TYR A 164 -25.27 -9.71 24.03
C TYR A 164 -24.10 -9.16 23.22
N ALA A 165 -24.10 -7.83 23.01
CA ALA A 165 -22.93 -7.09 22.58
C ALA A 165 -22.78 -5.82 23.42
N GLY A 166 -21.56 -5.55 23.87
CA GLY A 166 -21.27 -4.36 24.66
C GLY A 166 -21.41 -3.07 23.84
N PRO A 167 -21.61 -1.92 24.50
CA PRO A 167 -21.80 -0.65 23.82
C PRO A 167 -20.54 -0.24 23.03
N VAL A 168 -20.73 0.11 21.76
CA VAL A 168 -19.66 0.59 20.88
C VAL A 168 -19.47 2.10 21.06
N ARG A 169 -18.34 2.48 21.65
CA ARG A 169 -17.90 3.87 21.83
C ARG A 169 -17.16 4.36 20.58
N GLY A 170 -17.18 5.67 20.36
CA GLY A 170 -16.50 6.34 19.25
C GLY A 170 -17.45 6.78 18.12
N ALA A 171 -16.92 7.57 17.19
CA ALA A 171 -17.68 8.04 16.04
C ALA A 171 -17.91 6.89 15.05
N LYS A 172 -19.18 6.61 14.75
CA LYS A 172 -19.61 5.62 13.75
C LYS A 172 -19.67 6.23 12.35
N SER A 173 -18.86 7.25 12.12
CA SER A 173 -18.72 7.97 10.85
C SER A 173 -17.23 8.11 10.56
N LEU A 174 -16.87 7.91 9.29
CA LEU A 174 -15.53 8.12 8.81
C LEU A 174 -15.57 9.31 7.84
N PRO A 175 -14.94 10.46 8.17
CA PRO A 175 -15.00 11.64 7.33
C PRO A 175 -14.40 11.37 5.95
N THR A 176 -14.82 12.17 4.96
CA THR A 176 -14.30 12.06 3.58
C THR A 176 -12.80 12.38 3.53
N VAL A 177 -12.37 13.38 4.28
CA VAL A 177 -10.96 13.77 4.41
C VAL A 177 -10.61 13.91 5.88
N GLY A 178 -9.34 13.78 6.21
CA GLY A 178 -8.90 13.97 7.59
C GLY A 178 -7.41 13.76 7.77
N ALA A 179 -6.94 14.08 8.98
CA ALA A 179 -5.60 13.72 9.39
C ALA A 179 -5.59 12.37 10.11
N TRP A 180 -4.42 11.74 10.11
CA TRP A 180 -4.23 10.45 10.75
C TRP A 180 -2.83 10.32 11.36
N THR A 181 -2.74 9.68 12.52
CA THR A 181 -1.49 9.27 13.16
C THR A 181 -1.64 7.86 13.77
N PRO A 182 -0.56 7.09 13.92
CA PRO A 182 -0.62 5.78 14.59
C PRO A 182 -1.21 5.84 16.00
N GLU A 183 -0.95 6.94 16.73
CA GLU A 183 -1.35 7.10 18.13
C GLU A 183 -2.83 7.46 18.30
N HIS A 184 -3.38 8.28 17.40
CA HIS A 184 -4.72 8.84 17.55
C HIS A 184 -5.72 8.31 16.52
N GLY A 185 -5.27 7.54 15.52
CA GLY A 185 -6.08 7.21 14.37
C GLY A 185 -6.53 8.47 13.62
N VAL A 186 -7.78 8.50 13.18
CA VAL A 186 -8.40 9.69 12.57
C VAL A 186 -8.43 10.82 13.58
N SER A 187 -7.79 11.93 13.26
CA SER A 187 -7.52 13.02 14.20
C SER A 187 -7.66 14.39 13.54
N CYS A 188 -7.65 15.44 14.37
CA CYS A 188 -7.62 16.81 13.90
C CYS A 188 -6.25 17.12 13.26
N PRO A 189 -6.20 17.75 12.08
CA PRO A 189 -4.93 18.07 11.40
C PRO A 189 -4.02 19.03 12.20
N LEU A 190 -4.57 19.70 13.22
CA LEU A 190 -3.81 20.59 14.09
C LEU A 190 -3.08 19.85 15.23
N ILE A 191 -3.39 18.58 15.47
CA ILE A 191 -2.78 17.79 16.55
C ILE A 191 -1.45 17.21 16.04
N ARG A 192 -0.37 17.97 16.20
CA ARG A 192 1.01 17.50 16.03
C ARG A 192 1.91 18.09 17.11
N PRO A 193 2.99 17.39 17.53
CA PRO A 193 4.02 17.99 18.36
C PRO A 193 4.61 19.23 17.67
N VAL A 194 4.82 20.30 18.43
CA VAL A 194 5.58 21.46 17.96
C VAL A 194 7.06 21.12 18.14
N SER A 195 7.78 21.08 17.04
CA SER A 195 9.19 20.67 16.97
C SER A 195 9.86 21.35 15.79
N ASP A 196 11.18 21.57 15.90
CA ASP A 196 12.02 22.15 14.84
C ASP A 196 12.43 21.13 13.78
N ARG A 197 11.97 19.88 13.91
CA ARG A 197 12.23 18.81 12.94
C ARG A 197 11.48 19.11 11.63
N PRO A 198 12.07 18.81 10.46
CA PRO A 198 11.36 18.94 9.20
C PRO A 198 10.14 18.03 9.18
N LEU A 199 9.02 18.56 8.70
CA LEU A 199 7.77 17.80 8.56
C LEU A 199 7.72 17.08 7.21
N VAL A 200 7.39 15.80 7.25
CA VAL A 200 7.01 15.01 6.07
C VAL A 200 5.52 14.70 6.15
N LEU A 201 4.73 15.13 5.17
CA LEU A 201 3.33 14.72 5.06
C LEU A 201 3.24 13.37 4.36
N VAL A 202 2.40 12.47 4.88
CA VAL A 202 2.11 11.18 4.26
C VAL A 202 0.68 11.19 3.72
N THR A 203 0.50 11.25 2.41
CA THR A 203 -0.82 11.27 1.78
C THR A 203 -1.24 9.90 1.30
N PHE A 204 -2.46 9.45 1.63
CA PHE A 204 -2.93 8.10 1.27
C PHE A 204 -4.45 8.05 1.09
N TYR A 205 -4.98 6.95 0.56
CA TYR A 205 -6.41 6.82 0.35
C TYR A 205 -7.20 6.65 1.65
N ARG A 206 -8.37 7.27 1.73
CA ARG A 206 -9.39 7.01 2.77
C ARG A 206 -9.72 5.51 2.87
N ALA A 207 -9.68 4.80 1.75
CA ALA A 207 -9.95 3.37 1.68
C ALA A 207 -9.07 2.55 2.64
N PHE A 208 -7.80 2.92 2.85
CA PHE A 208 -6.93 2.23 3.81
C PHE A 208 -7.40 2.39 5.26
N VAL A 209 -7.94 3.58 5.62
CA VAL A 209 -8.57 3.80 6.93
C VAL A 209 -9.85 2.98 7.05
N ALA A 210 -10.67 2.98 6.00
CA ALA A 210 -11.92 2.25 5.96
C ALA A 210 -11.73 0.72 6.07
N ALA A 211 -10.65 0.19 5.48
CA ALA A 211 -10.32 -1.23 5.47
C ALA A 211 -9.44 -1.67 6.66
N ALA A 212 -9.03 -0.73 7.54
CA ALA A 212 -8.02 -0.94 8.57
C ALA A 212 -6.70 -1.55 8.04
N ASP A 213 -6.31 -1.23 6.81
CA ASP A 213 -5.12 -1.75 6.11
C ASP A 213 -4.02 -0.66 6.10
N LEU A 214 -3.51 -0.34 7.29
CA LEU A 214 -2.65 0.82 7.53
C LEU A 214 -1.21 0.45 7.91
N ASP A 215 -0.85 -0.83 7.89
CA ASP A 215 0.47 -1.28 8.34
C ASP A 215 1.64 -0.72 7.52
N PRO A 216 1.53 -0.54 6.19
CA PRO A 216 2.54 0.19 5.43
C PRO A 216 2.67 1.65 5.85
N ILE A 217 1.54 2.31 6.12
CA ILE A 217 1.51 3.71 6.56
C ILE A 217 2.15 3.84 7.95
N LYS A 218 1.79 2.97 8.90
CA LYS A 218 2.44 2.92 10.22
C LYS A 218 3.95 2.74 10.11
N SER A 219 4.40 1.82 9.26
CA SER A 219 5.82 1.51 9.08
C SER A 219 6.58 2.71 8.49
N MET A 220 6.00 3.43 7.53
CA MET A 220 6.55 4.70 7.02
C MET A 220 6.65 5.76 8.10
N PHE A 221 5.61 5.91 8.94
CA PHE A 221 5.64 6.84 10.06
C PHE A 221 6.78 6.51 11.03
N HIS A 222 6.95 5.25 11.39
CA HIS A 222 8.02 4.82 12.27
C HIS A 222 9.40 5.10 11.66
N ALA A 223 9.62 4.76 10.38
CA ALA A 223 10.89 4.97 9.71
C ALA A 223 11.24 6.47 9.56
N LEU A 224 10.28 7.30 9.13
CA LEU A 224 10.48 8.75 9.00
C LEU A 224 10.77 9.41 10.36
N ARG A 225 10.04 9.02 11.41
CA ARG A 225 10.28 9.55 12.76
C ARG A 225 11.63 9.11 13.33
N ALA A 226 12.04 7.86 13.06
CA ALA A 226 13.36 7.37 13.43
C ALA A 226 14.49 8.11 12.70
N ALA A 227 14.25 8.52 11.44
CA ALA A 227 15.15 9.37 10.67
C ALA A 227 15.13 10.86 11.10
N GLY A 228 14.38 11.22 12.14
CA GLY A 228 14.39 12.56 12.73
C GLY A 228 13.38 13.54 12.11
N PHE A 229 12.35 13.05 11.40
CA PHE A 229 11.28 13.88 10.86
C PHE A 229 10.05 13.91 11.75
N ASP A 230 9.35 15.04 11.74
CA ASP A 230 7.95 15.04 12.16
C ASP A 230 7.10 14.45 11.03
N THR A 231 6.01 13.77 11.37
CA THR A 231 5.17 13.09 10.36
C THR A 231 3.69 13.25 10.68
N LEU A 232 2.92 13.63 9.66
CA LEU A 232 1.46 13.77 9.72
C LEU A 232 0.83 13.13 8.48
N GLY A 233 -0.19 12.31 8.71
CA GLY A 233 -0.90 11.61 7.66
C GLY A 233 -2.11 12.42 7.22
N LEU A 234 -2.36 12.52 5.92
CA LEU A 234 -3.57 13.13 5.37
C LEU A 234 -4.22 12.13 4.42
N PHE A 235 -5.52 11.86 4.63
CA PHE A 235 -6.25 10.94 3.75
C PHE A 235 -7.38 11.64 3.01
N ALA A 236 -7.66 11.13 1.81
CA ALA A 236 -8.77 11.55 0.95
C ALA A 236 -9.26 10.37 0.10
N PRO A 237 -10.51 10.35 -0.41
CA PRO A 237 -10.95 9.32 -1.35
C PRO A 237 -10.20 9.37 -2.68
N SER A 238 -9.80 10.57 -3.10
CA SER A 238 -9.01 10.83 -4.29
C SER A 238 -8.41 12.23 -4.20
N LEU A 239 -7.22 12.40 -4.78
CA LEU A 239 -6.61 13.72 -4.96
C LEU A 239 -7.31 14.58 -6.02
N LYS A 240 -8.27 14.00 -6.76
CA LYS A 240 -9.11 14.69 -7.76
C LYS A 240 -10.53 14.96 -7.30
N ALA A 241 -10.96 14.37 -6.18
CA ALA A 241 -12.33 14.52 -5.72
C ALA A 241 -12.61 15.99 -5.32
N PRO A 242 -13.66 16.64 -5.84
CA PRO A 242 -14.02 18.02 -5.49
C PRO A 242 -14.16 18.20 -3.98
N GLY A 243 -13.73 19.35 -3.46
CA GLY A 243 -13.67 19.63 -2.03
C GLY A 243 -12.57 18.88 -1.26
N ALA A 244 -12.32 17.60 -1.57
CA ALA A 244 -11.24 16.82 -0.96
C ALA A 244 -9.87 17.30 -1.44
N ALA A 245 -9.71 17.53 -2.75
CA ALA A 245 -8.49 18.09 -3.34
C ALA A 245 -8.16 19.46 -2.74
N GLU A 246 -9.15 20.36 -2.68
CA GLU A 246 -9.00 21.69 -2.08
C GLU A 246 -8.63 21.62 -0.60
N TRP A 247 -9.21 20.68 0.15
CA TRP A 247 -8.87 20.48 1.55
C TRP A 247 -7.41 20.03 1.71
N ILE A 248 -6.96 19.06 0.91
CA ILE A 248 -5.56 18.60 0.91
C ILE A 248 -4.62 19.77 0.57
N ALA A 249 -4.91 20.53 -0.49
CA ALA A 249 -4.10 21.68 -0.87
C ALA A 249 -3.97 22.72 0.26
N ARG A 250 -5.08 23.02 0.96
CA ARG A 250 -5.06 23.92 2.13
C ARG A 250 -4.22 23.35 3.28
N GLN A 251 -4.30 22.05 3.56
CA GLN A 251 -3.47 21.44 4.61
C GLN A 251 -2.00 21.47 4.24
N VAL A 252 -1.64 21.13 2.99
CA VAL A 252 -0.25 21.18 2.51
C VAL A 252 0.31 22.60 2.64
N ALA A 253 -0.42 23.61 2.14
CA ALA A 253 -0.01 25.01 2.23
C ALA A 253 0.11 25.52 3.68
N PHE A 254 -0.80 25.08 4.56
CA PHE A 254 -0.78 25.45 5.98
C PHE A 254 0.41 24.83 6.72
N HIS A 255 0.67 23.54 6.50
CA HIS A 255 1.71 22.80 7.21
C HIS A 255 3.13 23.08 6.70
N LYS A 256 3.29 23.57 5.47
CA LYS A 256 4.58 23.88 4.83
C LYS A 256 5.61 22.75 5.04
N PRO A 257 5.31 21.52 4.58
CA PRO A 257 6.21 20.39 4.78
C PRO A 257 7.53 20.58 4.04
N ALA A 258 8.56 19.86 4.47
CA ALA A 258 9.83 19.77 3.75
C ALA A 258 9.77 18.77 2.58
N ALA A 259 8.88 17.78 2.66
CA ALA A 259 8.59 16.81 1.60
C ALA A 259 7.21 16.18 1.79
N ILE A 260 6.68 15.58 0.72
CA ILE A 260 5.44 14.80 0.77
C ILE A 260 5.74 13.37 0.32
N LEU A 261 5.32 12.38 1.11
CA LEU A 261 5.29 10.97 0.74
C LEU A 261 3.86 10.61 0.31
N ASN A 262 3.66 10.38 -0.99
CA ASN A 262 2.37 10.02 -1.54
C ASN A 262 2.23 8.51 -1.75
N ALA A 263 1.25 7.94 -1.07
CA ALA A 263 0.82 6.55 -1.15
C ALA A 263 -0.56 6.38 -1.78
N THR A 264 -1.14 7.43 -2.39
CA THR A 264 -2.25 7.25 -3.33
C THR A 264 -1.73 6.67 -4.64
N SER A 265 -2.59 6.06 -5.44
CA SER A 265 -2.28 5.67 -6.81
C SER A 265 -2.81 6.71 -7.80
N PHE A 266 -2.49 6.51 -9.07
CA PHE A 266 -2.82 7.36 -10.21
C PHE A 266 -2.24 8.78 -10.12
N SER A 267 -2.45 9.53 -11.20
CA SER A 267 -2.26 10.98 -11.21
C SER A 267 -3.22 11.63 -10.21
N GLY A 268 -2.76 12.68 -9.54
CA GLY A 268 -3.54 13.59 -8.70
C GLY A 268 -3.86 14.91 -9.40
N LYS A 269 -3.40 15.13 -10.64
CA LYS A 269 -3.76 16.31 -11.42
C LYS A 269 -5.24 16.27 -11.81
N GLY A 270 -5.99 17.28 -11.37
CA GLY A 270 -7.39 17.50 -11.75
C GLY A 270 -7.52 18.15 -13.13
N GLU A 271 -8.72 18.60 -13.47
CA GLU A 271 -8.99 19.29 -14.75
C GLU A 271 -8.15 20.56 -14.95
N ALA A 272 -7.78 21.23 -13.85
CA ALA A 272 -6.90 22.40 -13.86
C ALA A 272 -5.41 22.08 -14.15
N GLY A 273 -5.06 20.81 -14.38
CA GLY A 273 -3.68 20.39 -14.68
C GLY A 273 -2.72 20.40 -13.49
N THR A 274 -3.21 20.72 -12.28
CA THR A 274 -2.45 20.79 -11.04
C THR A 274 -2.93 19.75 -10.05
N SER A 275 -2.01 19.24 -9.23
CA SER A 275 -2.27 18.34 -8.12
C SER A 275 -2.38 19.16 -6.82
N PRO A 276 -3.26 18.78 -5.87
CA PRO A 276 -3.33 19.46 -4.58
C PRO A 276 -2.02 19.37 -3.77
N LEU A 277 -1.14 18.42 -4.11
CA LEU A 277 0.18 18.28 -3.48
C LEU A 277 1.17 19.37 -3.95
N ASP A 278 0.93 19.98 -5.11
CA ASP A 278 1.81 21.01 -5.69
C ASP A 278 1.78 22.31 -4.86
N ALA A 279 0.74 22.49 -4.03
CA ALA A 279 0.59 23.62 -3.11
C ALA A 279 1.76 23.76 -2.11
N GLY A 280 2.56 22.70 -1.90
CA GLY A 280 3.72 22.73 -1.02
C GLY A 280 4.99 23.27 -1.69
N ASN A 281 5.08 23.24 -3.02
CA ASN A 281 6.31 23.50 -3.78
C ASN A 281 7.55 22.76 -3.21
N VAL A 282 7.36 21.48 -2.84
CA VAL A 282 8.39 20.61 -2.27
C VAL A 282 8.42 19.27 -3.00
N PRO A 283 9.50 18.48 -2.89
CA PRO A 283 9.57 17.16 -3.50
C PRO A 283 8.40 16.26 -3.04
N VAL A 284 7.71 15.69 -4.02
CA VAL A 284 6.65 14.69 -3.81
C VAL A 284 7.19 13.32 -4.21
N PHE A 285 7.31 12.44 -3.22
CA PHE A 285 7.80 11.08 -3.37
C PHE A 285 6.62 10.11 -3.53
N GLN A 286 6.53 9.46 -4.67
CA GLN A 286 5.53 8.43 -4.92
C GLN A 286 6.02 7.07 -4.44
N ILE A 287 5.20 6.35 -3.67
CA ILE A 287 5.45 4.94 -3.35
C ILE A 287 4.41 4.02 -3.99
N ALA A 288 4.83 2.79 -4.26
CA ALA A 288 3.93 1.72 -4.67
C ALA A 288 3.55 0.86 -3.46
N LEU A 289 2.24 0.65 -3.29
CA LEU A 289 1.67 -0.38 -2.43
C LEU A 289 1.21 -1.48 -3.38
N ALA A 290 2.11 -2.41 -3.72
CA ALA A 290 1.89 -3.37 -4.81
C ALA A 290 0.72 -4.30 -4.50
N THR A 291 -0.07 -4.58 -5.53
CA THR A 291 -1.23 -5.48 -5.44
C THR A 291 -0.85 -6.96 -5.64
N SER A 292 0.38 -7.23 -6.07
CA SER A 292 0.97 -8.57 -6.13
C SER A 292 1.52 -9.02 -4.78
N THR A 293 1.82 -10.32 -4.67
CA THR A 293 2.69 -10.85 -3.61
C THR A 293 4.12 -10.40 -3.83
N ARG A 294 4.93 -10.47 -2.77
CA ARG A 294 6.36 -10.21 -2.78
C ARG A 294 7.08 -11.23 -3.64
N THR A 295 6.74 -12.51 -3.53
CA THR A 295 7.34 -13.58 -4.35
C THR A 295 7.12 -13.30 -5.83
N ALA A 296 5.88 -12.99 -6.24
CA ALA A 296 5.59 -12.65 -7.63
C ALA A 296 6.35 -11.41 -8.13
N TRP A 297 6.64 -10.44 -7.26
CA TRP A 297 7.47 -9.28 -7.58
C TRP A 297 8.96 -9.62 -7.69
N GLN A 298 9.48 -10.50 -6.83
CA GLN A 298 10.90 -10.93 -6.85
C GLN A 298 11.22 -11.79 -8.07
N ASP A 299 10.30 -12.67 -8.45
CA ASP A 299 10.48 -13.60 -9.56
C ASP A 299 10.24 -12.93 -10.93
N ALA A 300 9.55 -11.79 -10.96
CA ALA A 300 9.28 -11.05 -12.19
C ALA A 300 10.46 -10.14 -12.56
N GLU A 301 11.05 -10.32 -13.74
CA GLU A 301 12.12 -9.45 -14.27
C GLU A 301 11.70 -7.97 -14.33
N ARG A 302 10.44 -7.70 -14.64
CA ARG A 302 9.86 -6.34 -14.67
C ARG A 302 9.55 -5.77 -13.28
N GLY A 303 9.64 -6.57 -12.23
CA GLY A 303 9.17 -6.25 -10.88
C GLY A 303 7.65 -6.14 -10.81
N LEU A 304 7.11 -4.94 -10.99
CA LEU A 304 5.69 -4.66 -10.78
C LEU A 304 4.80 -5.20 -11.91
N SER A 305 3.52 -5.48 -11.59
CA SER A 305 2.52 -5.81 -12.60
C SER A 305 2.27 -4.63 -13.55
N ALA A 306 1.74 -4.88 -14.75
CA ALA A 306 1.44 -3.79 -15.69
C ALA A 306 0.45 -2.76 -15.11
N ALA A 307 -0.53 -3.23 -14.32
CA ALA A 307 -1.46 -2.37 -13.61
C ALA A 307 -0.75 -1.53 -12.53
N ASP A 308 0.10 -2.15 -11.69
CA ASP A 308 0.83 -1.43 -10.66
C ASP A 308 1.82 -0.41 -11.26
N LEU A 309 2.51 -0.74 -12.35
CA LEU A 309 3.38 0.18 -13.07
C LEU A 309 2.61 1.40 -13.56
N ALA A 310 1.46 1.19 -14.23
CA ALA A 310 0.64 2.29 -14.71
C ALA A 310 0.15 3.19 -13.56
N MET A 311 -0.35 2.57 -12.48
CA MET A 311 -1.01 3.28 -11.38
C MET A 311 -0.03 3.92 -10.40
N HIS A 312 1.12 3.31 -10.12
CA HIS A 312 2.08 3.79 -9.10
C HIS A 312 3.34 4.43 -9.66
N VAL A 313 3.66 4.26 -10.94
CA VAL A 313 4.88 4.80 -11.56
C VAL A 313 4.51 5.77 -12.68
N VAL A 314 3.95 5.28 -13.79
CA VAL A 314 3.79 6.07 -15.03
C VAL A 314 2.88 7.28 -14.82
N LEU A 315 1.66 7.09 -14.29
CA LEU A 315 0.73 8.21 -14.09
C LEU A 315 1.23 9.22 -13.05
N PRO A 316 1.81 8.81 -11.91
CA PRO A 316 2.53 9.71 -11.00
C PRO A 316 3.73 10.45 -11.60
N GLU A 317 4.49 9.85 -12.52
CA GLU A 317 5.61 10.52 -13.19
C GLU A 317 5.14 11.66 -14.09
N LEU A 318 3.98 11.52 -14.75
CA LEU A 318 3.33 12.62 -15.49
C LEU A 318 2.92 13.80 -14.58
N ASP A 319 2.76 13.54 -13.28
CA ASP A 319 2.56 14.59 -12.28
C ASP A 319 3.86 15.29 -11.86
N GLY A 320 5.03 14.77 -12.26
CA GLY A 320 6.35 15.25 -11.83
C GLY A 320 6.80 14.66 -10.49
N ARG A 321 6.19 13.56 -10.04
CA ARG A 321 6.54 12.92 -8.76
C ARG A 321 7.79 12.05 -8.88
N LEU A 322 8.58 12.01 -7.81
CA LEU A 322 9.77 11.17 -7.72
C LEU A 322 9.37 9.77 -7.26
N PHE A 323 9.56 8.73 -8.08
CA PHE A 323 9.32 7.37 -7.63
C PHE A 323 10.34 6.96 -6.56
N ALA A 324 9.85 6.71 -5.34
CA ALA A 324 10.69 6.37 -4.20
C ALA A 324 10.94 4.87 -4.08
N GLY A 325 9.97 4.04 -4.47
CA GLY A 325 10.07 2.59 -4.47
C GLY A 325 8.78 1.88 -4.08
N VAL A 326 8.85 0.55 -4.01
CA VAL A 326 7.76 -0.32 -3.56
C VAL A 326 7.88 -0.51 -2.05
N ALA A 327 6.83 -0.18 -1.30
CA ALA A 327 6.83 -0.19 0.16
C ALA A 327 6.22 -1.47 0.77
N SER A 328 5.23 -2.04 0.09
CA SER A 328 4.48 -3.19 0.59
C SER A 328 3.92 -4.04 -0.56
N PHE A 329 3.55 -5.28 -0.23
CA PHE A 329 2.93 -6.25 -1.13
C PHE A 329 1.64 -6.78 -0.51
N LYS A 330 0.70 -7.26 -1.32
CA LYS A 330 -0.50 -7.95 -0.80
C LYS A 330 -0.11 -9.37 -0.42
N GLU A 331 -0.25 -9.69 0.86
CA GLU A 331 0.11 -10.99 1.42
C GLU A 331 -1.01 -11.53 2.31
N PRO A 332 -1.21 -12.86 2.35
CA PRO A 332 -1.99 -13.47 3.40
C PRO A 332 -1.25 -13.35 4.74
N GLN A 333 -1.94 -12.88 5.76
CA GLN A 333 -1.45 -12.93 7.14
C GLN A 333 -1.57 -14.35 7.69
N GLU A 334 -0.84 -14.60 8.78
CA GLU A 334 -1.01 -15.83 9.57
C GLU A 334 -2.49 -16.02 9.91
N ARG A 335 -2.95 -17.28 9.88
CA ARG A 335 -4.34 -17.61 10.17
C ARG A 335 -4.64 -17.22 11.61
N ASP A 336 -5.59 -16.31 11.77
CA ASP A 336 -6.03 -15.86 13.08
C ASP A 336 -6.66 -17.04 13.84
N PRO A 337 -6.19 -17.40 15.05
CA PRO A 337 -6.70 -18.57 15.75
C PRO A 337 -8.13 -18.37 16.31
N LEU A 338 -8.59 -17.14 16.44
CA LEU A 338 -9.92 -16.81 17.00
C LEU A 338 -10.95 -16.60 15.91
N LEU A 339 -10.54 -16.01 14.77
CA LEU A 339 -11.40 -15.79 13.60
C LEU A 339 -11.30 -16.94 12.59
N GLU A 340 -10.28 -17.78 12.71
CA GLU A 340 -9.92 -18.89 11.82
C GLU A 340 -9.81 -18.48 10.33
N PHE A 341 -9.34 -17.25 10.12
CA PHE A 341 -9.29 -16.55 8.84
C PHE A 341 -7.89 -15.96 8.61
N SER A 342 -7.37 -16.11 7.40
CA SER A 342 -6.14 -15.45 6.95
C SER A 342 -6.47 -14.19 6.17
N ARG A 343 -6.23 -13.03 6.79
CA ARG A 343 -6.49 -11.74 6.17
C ARG A 343 -5.50 -11.47 5.04
N TYR A 344 -5.99 -11.09 3.86
CA TYR A 344 -5.14 -10.54 2.80
C TYR A 344 -4.95 -9.02 2.99
N ALA A 345 -3.74 -8.58 3.32
CA ALA A 345 -3.44 -7.19 3.67
C ALA A 345 -2.13 -6.72 3.04
N HIS A 346 -1.87 -5.42 3.03
CA HIS A 346 -0.56 -4.94 2.60
C HIS A 346 0.48 -5.17 3.69
N ALA A 347 1.41 -6.08 3.43
CA ALA A 347 2.55 -6.37 4.29
C ALA A 347 3.73 -5.43 3.94
N PRO A 348 4.17 -4.54 4.86
CA PRO A 348 5.33 -3.70 4.66
C PRO A 348 6.63 -4.52 4.56
N VAL A 349 7.57 -4.07 3.72
CA VAL A 349 8.92 -4.68 3.63
C VAL A 349 9.96 -3.70 4.15
N GLN A 350 10.42 -3.91 5.39
CA GLN A 350 11.25 -2.94 6.13
C GLN A 350 12.46 -2.43 5.33
N THR A 351 13.23 -3.31 4.68
CA THR A 351 14.41 -2.91 3.88
C THR A 351 14.07 -1.94 2.75
N ARG A 352 12.86 -2.04 2.17
CA ARG A 352 12.38 -1.12 1.14
C ARG A 352 11.92 0.20 1.73
N ILE A 353 11.29 0.16 2.90
CA ILE A 353 10.89 1.34 3.68
C ILE A 353 12.11 2.16 4.08
N ASP A 354 13.18 1.49 4.50
CA ASP A 354 14.44 2.13 4.86
C ASP A 354 15.06 2.82 3.64
N ALA A 355 15.07 2.18 2.47
CA ALA A 355 15.56 2.78 1.23
C ALA A 355 14.73 4.00 0.79
N ILE A 356 13.40 3.93 0.90
CA ILE A 356 12.49 5.06 0.65
C ILE A 356 12.81 6.21 1.61
N THR A 357 12.94 5.92 2.91
CA THR A 357 13.24 6.89 3.96
C THR A 357 14.60 7.54 3.74
N GLN A 358 15.62 6.77 3.36
CA GLN A 358 16.95 7.27 3.05
C GLN A 358 16.93 8.21 1.84
N LYS A 359 16.18 7.86 0.79
CA LYS A 359 15.98 8.74 -0.38
C LYS A 359 15.36 10.08 0.04
N ILE A 360 14.26 10.04 0.80
CA ILE A 360 13.58 11.26 1.30
C ILE A 360 14.54 12.09 2.17
N SER A 361 15.28 11.44 3.07
CA SER A 361 16.25 12.09 3.94
C SER A 361 17.32 12.81 3.14
N ALA A 362 17.90 12.16 2.14
CA ALA A 362 18.93 12.73 1.28
C ALA A 362 18.44 14.00 0.56
N TRP A 363 17.21 13.99 0.05
CA TRP A 363 16.61 15.16 -0.61
C TRP A 363 16.36 16.32 0.36
N ILE A 364 15.81 16.05 1.54
CA ILE A 364 15.58 17.09 2.55
C ILE A 364 16.93 17.66 3.03
N HIS A 365 17.94 16.81 3.25
CA HIS A 365 19.29 17.25 3.60
C HIS A 365 19.92 18.10 2.49
N LEU A 366 19.79 17.70 1.22
CA LEU A 366 20.28 18.47 0.07
C LEU A 366 19.64 19.86 0.02
N ALA A 367 18.31 19.94 0.19
CA ALA A 367 17.59 21.21 0.18
C ALA A 367 18.03 22.16 1.30
N ARG A 368 18.39 21.62 2.47
CA ARG A 368 18.82 22.40 3.64
C ARG A 368 20.31 22.78 3.62
N ARG A 369 21.15 22.07 2.85
CA ARG A 369 22.58 22.39 2.77
C ARG A 369 22.81 23.68 1.96
N PRO A 370 23.69 24.58 2.41
CA PRO A 370 24.08 25.74 1.61
C PRO A 370 24.85 25.29 0.36
N PRO A 371 24.77 26.03 -0.77
CA PRO A 371 25.45 25.67 -2.02
C PRO A 371 26.92 25.28 -1.88
N ALA A 372 27.69 26.02 -1.08
CA ALA A 372 29.10 25.76 -0.83
C ALA A 372 29.41 24.41 -0.16
N GLU A 373 28.45 23.81 0.55
CA GLU A 373 28.59 22.49 1.17
C GLU A 373 28.04 21.35 0.29
N ARG A 374 27.40 21.68 -0.83
CA ARG A 374 26.86 20.68 -1.76
C ARG A 374 27.98 20.20 -2.67
N ARG A 375 28.08 18.87 -2.79
CA ARG A 375 29.06 18.18 -3.64
C ARG A 375 28.35 17.48 -4.79
N PRO A 376 27.99 18.20 -5.88
CA PRO A 376 27.37 17.57 -7.04
C PRO A 376 28.38 16.70 -7.78
N ALA A 377 27.89 15.63 -8.42
CA ALA A 377 28.65 14.80 -9.35
C ALA A 377 27.98 14.84 -10.72
N LEU A 378 28.74 15.15 -11.75
CA LEU A 378 28.30 15.12 -13.15
C LEU A 378 28.96 13.93 -13.84
N VAL A 379 28.14 12.96 -14.28
CA VAL A 379 28.62 11.73 -14.92
C VAL A 379 28.36 11.83 -16.42
N LEU A 380 29.43 11.72 -17.23
CA LEU A 380 29.34 11.75 -18.68
C LEU A 380 29.38 10.32 -19.23
N SER A 381 28.34 9.95 -19.99
CA SER A 381 28.25 8.63 -20.61
C SER A 381 29.29 8.50 -21.72
N THR A 382 30.01 7.38 -21.75
CA THR A 382 30.96 7.06 -22.82
C THR A 382 30.81 5.62 -23.27
N TYR A 383 31.08 5.36 -24.54
CA TYR A 383 31.16 4.02 -25.10
C TYR A 383 32.59 3.75 -25.53
N PRO A 384 33.12 2.53 -25.31
CA PRO A 384 34.44 2.17 -25.80
C PRO A 384 34.55 2.36 -27.32
N GLY A 385 35.69 2.87 -27.79
CA GLY A 385 36.09 2.75 -29.20
C GLY A 385 36.09 4.01 -30.07
N LYS A 386 35.78 5.20 -29.55
CA LYS A 386 35.90 6.47 -30.31
C LYS A 386 36.59 7.57 -29.50
N ALA A 387 37.91 7.70 -29.68
CA ALA A 387 38.72 8.70 -28.97
C ALA A 387 38.26 10.16 -29.22
N TRP A 388 37.62 10.44 -30.36
CA TRP A 388 37.09 11.76 -30.71
C TRP A 388 35.72 12.06 -30.08
N ASN A 389 35.08 11.10 -29.41
CA ASN A 389 33.76 11.24 -28.81
C ASN A 389 33.76 10.79 -27.36
N MET A 390 34.43 11.55 -26.50
CA MET A 390 34.63 11.17 -25.10
C MET A 390 33.33 11.14 -24.28
N ALA A 391 32.32 11.92 -24.67
CA ALA A 391 31.04 12.03 -23.99
C ALA A 391 29.89 11.95 -25.01
N HIS A 392 28.96 11.03 -24.79
CA HIS A 392 27.85 10.74 -25.69
C HIS A 392 26.54 11.30 -25.11
N ALA A 393 25.93 12.24 -25.83
CA ALA A 393 24.58 12.73 -25.56
C ALA A 393 23.86 12.99 -26.89
N VAL A 394 22.74 12.32 -27.12
CA VAL A 394 22.01 12.43 -28.41
C VAL A 394 21.43 13.83 -28.55
N GLY A 395 21.84 14.55 -29.59
CA GLY A 395 21.34 15.90 -29.89
C GLY A 395 21.89 17.01 -28.99
N LEU A 396 22.96 16.74 -28.22
CA LEU A 396 23.57 17.69 -27.30
C LEU A 396 25.10 17.69 -27.47
N ASP A 397 25.71 18.87 -27.44
CA ASP A 397 27.16 18.98 -27.21
C ASP A 397 27.43 18.72 -25.72
N ALA A 398 27.78 17.48 -25.39
CA ALA A 398 27.89 17.02 -24.01
C ALA A 398 28.96 17.79 -23.21
N LEU A 399 30.08 18.14 -23.84
CA LEU A 399 31.18 18.84 -23.17
C LEU A 399 30.84 20.32 -22.98
N ALA A 400 30.38 21.01 -24.02
CA ALA A 400 29.97 22.40 -23.89
C ALA A 400 28.83 22.57 -22.88
N SER A 401 27.89 21.61 -22.85
CA SER A 401 26.80 21.62 -21.87
C SER A 401 27.30 21.38 -20.44
N ALA A 402 28.26 20.48 -20.27
CA ALA A 402 28.88 20.23 -18.97
C ALA A 402 29.65 21.47 -18.46
N GLU A 403 30.38 22.16 -19.34
CA GLU A 403 31.06 23.42 -19.03
C GLU A 403 30.07 24.50 -18.59
N ALA A 404 28.97 24.67 -19.33
CA ALA A 404 27.90 25.60 -18.95
C ALA A 404 27.26 25.25 -17.59
N ILE A 405 27.02 23.97 -17.31
CA ILE A 405 26.50 23.52 -16.00
C ILE A 405 27.48 23.86 -14.87
N LEU A 406 28.79 23.71 -15.09
CA LEU A 406 29.81 24.05 -14.10
C LEU A 406 29.87 25.55 -13.83
N GLU A 407 29.69 26.38 -14.86
CA GLU A 407 29.55 27.83 -14.75
C GLU A 407 28.30 28.21 -13.92
N ASP A 408 27.13 27.67 -14.28
CA ASP A 408 25.88 27.92 -13.56
C ASP A 408 25.98 27.53 -12.07
N LEU A 409 26.61 26.38 -11.76
CA LEU A 409 26.81 25.94 -10.38
C LEU A 409 27.78 26.85 -9.61
N SER A 410 28.87 27.29 -10.25
CA SER A 410 29.81 28.26 -9.67
C SER A 410 29.10 29.57 -9.35
N ASP A 411 28.30 30.10 -10.27
CA ASP A 411 27.52 31.34 -10.10
C ASP A 411 26.45 31.20 -9.00
N ALA A 412 25.89 30.00 -8.83
CA ALA A 412 24.99 29.66 -7.73
C ALA A 412 25.70 29.48 -6.37
N GLY A 413 27.02 29.65 -6.30
CA GLY A 413 27.81 29.62 -5.06
C GLY A 413 28.24 28.23 -4.60
N HIS A 414 28.25 27.24 -5.49
CA HIS A 414 28.89 25.96 -5.22
C HIS A 414 30.42 26.10 -5.23
N ASP A 415 31.12 25.28 -4.43
CA ASP A 415 32.59 25.23 -4.43
C ASP A 415 33.11 24.46 -5.66
N ILE A 416 32.95 25.07 -6.83
CA ILE A 416 33.32 24.52 -8.13
C ILE A 416 34.20 25.53 -8.85
N ARG A 417 35.29 25.04 -9.45
CA ARG A 417 36.13 25.86 -10.34
C ARG A 417 35.60 25.69 -11.77
N SER A 418 35.15 26.77 -12.39
CA SER A 418 34.70 26.83 -13.78
C SER A 418 35.73 27.52 -14.70
N GLY A 419 35.51 27.48 -16.02
CA GLY A 419 36.25 28.32 -16.99
C GLY A 419 37.47 27.71 -17.67
N GLY A 420 37.69 26.40 -17.58
CA GLY A 420 38.75 25.68 -18.33
C GLY A 420 38.16 24.57 -19.22
N PRO A 421 38.83 24.19 -20.33
CA PRO A 421 38.31 23.16 -21.22
C PRO A 421 38.22 21.81 -20.50
N LEU A 422 37.04 21.19 -20.52
CA LEU A 422 36.74 20.01 -19.73
C LEU A 422 37.44 18.75 -20.27
N GLN A 423 37.57 18.63 -21.59
CA GLN A 423 38.16 17.45 -22.23
C GLN A 423 39.60 17.18 -21.76
N PRO A 424 40.56 18.13 -21.86
CA PRO A 424 41.91 17.92 -21.35
C PRO A 424 41.95 17.63 -19.84
N ALA A 425 41.03 18.21 -19.06
CA ALA A 425 40.97 17.99 -17.62
C ALA A 425 40.52 16.57 -17.26
N LEU A 426 39.57 16.00 -18.01
CA LEU A 426 39.12 14.62 -17.86
C LEU A 426 40.18 13.63 -18.35
N ASP A 427 40.84 13.90 -19.47
CA ASP A 427 41.90 13.03 -20.01
C ASP A 427 43.12 12.95 -19.08
N ALA A 428 43.42 14.02 -18.33
CA ALA A 428 44.60 14.10 -17.48
C ALA A 428 44.38 13.59 -16.04
N ARG A 429 43.13 13.41 -15.61
CA ARG A 429 42.82 13.06 -14.21
C ARG A 429 42.29 11.64 -14.10
N THR A 430 43.02 10.82 -13.36
CA THR A 430 42.56 9.50 -12.92
C THR A 430 42.27 9.52 -11.42
N SER A 431 41.39 8.63 -10.98
CA SER A 431 41.13 8.37 -9.56
C SER A 431 41.37 6.89 -9.29
N SER A 432 42.09 6.58 -8.22
CA SER A 432 42.35 5.21 -7.77
C SER A 432 41.44 4.86 -6.60
N TRP A 433 40.95 3.62 -6.56
CA TRP A 433 40.20 3.07 -5.43
C TRP A 433 40.88 1.76 -5.01
N PRO A 434 41.41 1.64 -3.78
CA PRO A 434 42.09 0.42 -3.34
C PRO A 434 41.20 -0.81 -3.49
N VAL A 435 41.73 -1.92 -4.02
CA VAL A 435 40.93 -3.16 -4.21
C VAL A 435 40.38 -3.67 -2.89
N SER A 436 41.11 -3.50 -1.79
CA SER A 436 40.62 -3.86 -0.44
C SER A 436 39.34 -3.11 -0.04
N GLU A 437 39.28 -1.80 -0.28
CA GLU A 437 38.09 -0.98 -0.01
C GLU A 437 36.96 -1.29 -0.99
N TYR A 438 37.29 -1.56 -2.25
CA TYR A 438 36.32 -2.01 -3.25
C TYR A 438 35.67 -3.34 -2.84
N LEU A 439 36.45 -4.32 -2.38
CA LEU A 439 35.95 -5.62 -1.91
C LEU A 439 35.09 -5.48 -0.65
N GLU A 440 35.45 -4.58 0.28
CA GLU A 440 34.62 -4.25 1.43
C GLU A 440 33.27 -3.68 1.00
N ALA A 441 33.28 -2.71 0.07
CA ALA A 441 32.06 -2.14 -0.49
C ALA A 441 31.22 -3.18 -1.24
N LEU A 442 31.86 -4.01 -2.07
CA LEU A 442 31.20 -5.11 -2.78
C LEU A 442 30.56 -6.09 -1.79
N GLY A 443 31.21 -6.36 -0.66
CA GLY A 443 30.69 -7.20 0.41
C GLY A 443 29.34 -6.79 0.99
N SER A 444 28.94 -5.51 0.83
CA SER A 444 27.63 -5.00 1.23
C SER A 444 26.48 -5.39 0.29
N LEU A 445 26.80 -5.85 -0.92
CA LEU A 445 25.82 -6.23 -1.94
C LEU A 445 25.23 -7.64 -1.71
N PRO A 446 24.01 -7.90 -2.23
CA PRO A 446 23.43 -9.24 -2.21
C PRO A 446 24.36 -10.28 -2.82
N LYS A 447 24.40 -11.48 -2.22
CA LYS A 447 25.27 -12.56 -2.66
C LYS A 447 25.07 -12.90 -4.16
N SER A 448 23.83 -12.99 -4.62
CA SER A 448 23.54 -13.29 -6.03
C SER A 448 24.19 -12.30 -6.99
N LEU A 449 24.12 -11.00 -6.70
CA LEU A 449 24.74 -9.96 -7.54
C LEU A 449 26.27 -10.06 -7.53
N ARG A 450 26.86 -10.43 -6.39
CA ARG A 450 28.31 -10.65 -6.32
C ARG A 450 28.73 -11.88 -7.13
N ASP A 451 27.99 -12.98 -6.99
CA ASP A 451 28.23 -14.21 -7.73
C ASP A 451 28.14 -13.93 -9.24
N ASP A 452 27.08 -13.23 -9.70
CA ASP A 452 26.93 -12.82 -11.11
C ASP A 452 28.09 -11.96 -11.61
N LEU A 453 28.59 -11.03 -10.79
CA LEU A 453 29.74 -10.18 -11.14
C LEU A 453 31.02 -11.00 -11.29
N PHE A 454 31.30 -11.92 -10.36
CA PHE A 454 32.49 -12.76 -10.41
C PHE A 454 32.44 -13.78 -11.55
N ASP A 455 31.26 -14.32 -11.86
CA ASP A 455 31.08 -15.26 -12.97
C ASP A 455 31.34 -14.61 -14.34
N VAL A 456 30.95 -13.34 -14.50
CA VAL A 456 31.13 -12.59 -15.76
C VAL A 456 32.51 -11.97 -15.88
N TRP A 457 33.03 -11.38 -14.80
CA TRP A 457 34.22 -10.51 -14.84
C TRP A 457 35.45 -11.12 -14.15
N GLY A 458 35.31 -12.23 -13.43
CA GLY A 458 36.40 -12.84 -12.66
C GLY A 458 36.64 -12.13 -11.32
N ALA A 459 37.78 -12.43 -10.71
CA ALA A 459 38.18 -11.82 -9.44
C ALA A 459 38.63 -10.36 -9.67
N PRO A 460 38.22 -9.39 -8.83
CA PRO A 460 38.59 -7.97 -9.03
C PRO A 460 40.09 -7.73 -9.05
N GLU A 461 40.88 -8.53 -8.34
CA GLU A 461 42.35 -8.47 -8.31
C GLU A 461 42.98 -8.77 -9.68
N ASP A 462 42.27 -9.50 -10.53
CA ASP A 462 42.74 -9.93 -11.84
C ASP A 462 42.32 -8.96 -12.97
N ASP A 463 41.60 -7.87 -12.64
CA ASP A 463 41.14 -6.89 -13.64
C ASP A 463 42.34 -6.12 -14.24
N PRO A 464 42.43 -5.98 -15.58
CA PRO A 464 43.53 -5.27 -16.24
C PRO A 464 43.71 -3.80 -15.83
N ALA A 465 42.71 -3.17 -15.22
CA ALA A 465 42.78 -1.82 -14.69
C ALA A 465 43.40 -1.73 -13.29
N VAL A 466 43.67 -2.86 -12.61
CA VAL A 466 44.32 -2.88 -11.30
C VAL A 466 45.82 -2.64 -11.45
N GLU A 467 46.27 -1.53 -10.88
CA GLU A 467 47.69 -1.20 -10.75
C GLU A 467 48.07 -1.12 -9.27
N ASN A 468 48.99 -1.99 -8.83
CA ASN A 468 49.56 -2.02 -7.47
C ASN A 468 48.61 -2.43 -6.32
N GLY A 469 47.45 -3.03 -6.62
CA GLY A 469 46.54 -3.63 -5.63
C GLY A 469 45.58 -2.63 -4.98
#